data_AF-A0A7W2I5Q9-F1
#
_entry.id   AF-A0A7W2I5Q9-F1
#
_cell.length_a   1.000
_cell.length_b   1.000
_cell.length_c   1.000
_cell.angle_alpha   90.00
_cell.angle_beta   90.00
_cell.angle_gamma   90.00
#
_symmetry.space_group_name_H-M   'P 1'
#
loop_
_entity.id
_entity.type
_entity.pdbx_description
1 polymer ?
#
loop_
_entity_poly.entity_id
_entity_poly.type
_entity_poly.pdbx_seq_one_letter_code
_entity_poly.pdbx_strand_id
1 'polypeptide(L)'
;MTTTPNFRSRATLLQHIQHTMRFYEPRCVDGSGGFYHYFKDDGTVYNARSRHLVSSTRFVFNYAMAFRHFQQPIYLERVRHGLAFLRGAHRDASTGGYAWELDWRDGQATITDGTNHCYGLAFVLLAYSQALMAGVAEARVWIAETYALMEERFWQAPYGLYADEASADWSQLSPYRGQNANMHSCEALLTAFEATGELRYLHRAETLARNITVRQAALADDLIWEHYHQDWSVDGDYNRHDKTNIFRPWGYQPGHLTEWAKLLLILERHAVRLAGPSDWLLPRARALFDQALAKAWDGEHGGIYYGFAPDGSICDSDKYFWVQAESLAAAALLAARTGDPAYWDWYEQLWQYSWAHMIDHQHGAWYRLLSADNRKLSDEKSPAGKTDYHTMGACYEVLNVLAD
;
A
#
# COMPACT_ATOMS: atom_id res chain seq x y z
N MET A 1 7.78 29.57 13.32
CA MET A 1 7.15 28.73 12.28
C MET A 1 8.29 28.08 11.51
N THR A 2 8.44 26.76 11.59
CA THR A 2 9.42 26.03 10.78
C THR A 2 8.96 26.04 9.33
N THR A 3 9.73 26.65 8.44
CA THR A 3 9.47 26.63 7.00
C THR A 3 9.49 25.20 6.48
N THR A 4 8.45 24.78 5.76
CA THR A 4 8.40 23.45 5.12
C THR A 4 9.58 23.31 4.14
N PRO A 5 10.35 22.21 4.20
CA PRO A 5 11.41 21.93 3.24
C PRO A 5 10.90 21.89 1.78
N ASN A 6 11.78 22.11 0.81
CA ASN A 6 11.43 21.96 -0.60
C ASN A 6 11.28 20.48 -0.97
N PHE A 7 10.09 19.92 -0.82
CA PHE A 7 9.80 18.53 -1.18
C PHE A 7 9.75 18.26 -2.69
N ARG A 8 9.95 19.26 -3.56
CA ARG A 8 10.27 19.04 -4.98
C ARG A 8 11.77 18.80 -5.21
N SER A 9 12.60 18.83 -4.16
CA SER A 9 14.01 18.47 -4.24
C SER A 9 14.22 16.98 -3.99
N ARG A 10 14.97 16.34 -4.89
CA ARG A 10 15.47 14.96 -4.74
C ARG A 10 16.20 14.76 -3.41
N ALA A 11 17.08 15.70 -3.04
CA ALA A 11 17.86 15.61 -1.80
C ALA A 11 16.95 15.63 -0.57
N THR A 12 15.94 16.48 -0.55
CA THR A 12 14.98 16.58 0.55
C THR A 12 14.17 15.29 0.72
N LEU A 13 13.66 14.70 -0.37
CA LEU A 13 12.93 13.44 -0.31
C LEU A 13 13.82 12.29 0.20
N LEU A 14 15.05 12.18 -0.32
CA LEU A 14 16.01 11.17 0.14
C LEU A 14 16.37 11.35 1.62
N GLN A 15 16.55 12.59 2.09
CA GLN A 15 16.82 12.87 3.50
C GLN A 15 15.62 12.51 4.39
N HIS A 16 14.40 12.77 3.94
CA HIS A 16 13.17 12.38 4.64
C HIS A 16 13.00 10.87 4.73
N ILE A 17 13.30 10.15 3.65
CA ILE A 17 13.36 8.68 3.65
C ILE A 17 14.40 8.18 4.67
N GLN A 18 15.62 8.73 4.66
CA GLN A 18 16.66 8.35 5.64
C GLN A 18 16.25 8.68 7.08
N HIS A 19 15.52 9.78 7.30
CA HIS A 19 14.96 10.11 8.60
C HIS A 19 13.95 9.05 9.08
N THR A 20 13.07 8.60 8.19
CA THR A 20 12.12 7.50 8.46
C THR A 20 12.85 6.17 8.68
N MET A 21 13.86 5.84 7.88
CA MET A 21 14.66 4.62 8.07
C MET A 21 15.39 4.60 9.41
N ARG A 22 15.85 5.74 9.94
CA ARG A 22 16.48 5.85 11.27
C ARG A 22 15.51 5.60 12.43
N PHE A 23 14.21 5.77 12.21
CA PHE A 23 13.21 5.34 13.18
C PHE A 23 13.18 3.81 13.29
N TYR A 24 13.25 3.07 12.19
CA TYR A 24 13.15 1.61 12.21
C TYR A 24 14.48 0.87 12.38
N GLU A 25 15.54 1.25 11.67
CA GLU A 25 16.85 0.60 11.75
C GLU A 25 17.65 1.13 12.97
N PRO A 26 18.28 0.26 13.79
CA PRO A 26 18.24 -1.21 13.74
C PRO A 26 17.12 -1.83 14.59
N ARG A 27 16.34 -1.02 15.31
CA ARG A 27 15.45 -1.46 16.39
C ARG A 27 14.30 -2.38 15.95
N CYS A 28 13.92 -2.37 14.67
CA CYS A 28 12.89 -3.26 14.15
C CYS A 28 13.38 -4.70 13.96
N VAL A 29 14.69 -4.95 13.98
CA VAL A 29 15.25 -6.27 13.67
C VAL A 29 15.13 -7.19 14.87
N ASP A 30 14.45 -8.31 14.69
CA ASP A 30 14.42 -9.40 15.67
C ASP A 30 15.50 -10.42 15.30
N GLY A 31 16.52 -10.54 16.16
CA GLY A 31 17.65 -11.45 15.95
C GLY A 31 17.25 -12.93 15.93
N SER A 32 16.08 -13.28 16.46
CA SER A 32 15.55 -14.65 16.38
C SER A 32 14.85 -14.94 15.05
N GLY A 33 14.38 -13.91 14.34
CA GLY A 33 13.75 -14.04 13.03
C GLY A 33 12.81 -12.88 12.69
N GLY A 34 12.94 -12.33 11.48
CA GLY A 34 12.04 -11.28 10.98
C GLY A 34 12.18 -9.94 11.69
N PHE A 35 11.07 -9.20 11.76
CA PHE A 35 11.03 -7.85 12.32
C PHE A 35 9.96 -7.74 13.40
N TYR A 36 10.17 -6.88 14.38
CA TYR A 36 9.11 -6.39 15.25
C TYR A 36 8.13 -5.52 14.44
N HIS A 37 6.85 -5.57 14.78
CA HIS A 37 5.79 -4.92 13.99
C HIS A 37 4.98 -3.88 14.76
N TYR A 38 5.34 -3.59 16.02
CA TYR A 38 4.55 -2.76 16.93
C TYR A 38 5.46 -1.76 17.64
N PHE A 39 5.44 -0.51 17.20
CA PHE A 39 6.30 0.56 17.70
C PHE A 39 5.49 1.72 18.28
N LYS A 40 5.92 2.19 19.45
CA LYS A 40 5.48 3.45 20.05
C LYS A 40 6.15 4.64 19.35
N ASP A 41 5.72 5.85 19.72
CA ASP A 41 6.25 7.10 19.17
C ASP A 41 7.77 7.27 19.34
N ASP A 42 8.32 6.84 20.47
CA ASP A 42 9.76 6.86 20.75
C ASP A 42 10.54 5.71 20.07
N GLY A 43 9.83 4.80 19.40
CA GLY A 43 10.34 3.60 18.76
C GLY A 43 10.49 2.39 19.70
N THR A 44 9.96 2.45 20.92
CA THR A 44 9.85 1.29 21.81
C THR A 44 8.97 0.22 21.16
N VAL A 45 9.44 -1.04 21.17
CA VAL A 45 8.64 -2.19 20.74
C VAL A 45 7.66 -2.57 21.85
N TYR A 46 6.36 -2.35 21.64
CA TYR A 46 5.34 -2.61 22.68
C TYR A 46 4.67 -3.98 22.57
N ASN A 47 4.81 -4.65 21.42
CA ASN A 47 4.45 -6.06 21.26
C ASN A 47 5.53 -6.76 20.44
N ALA A 48 6.37 -7.53 21.14
CA ALA A 48 7.50 -8.22 20.57
C ALA A 48 7.14 -9.59 19.96
N ARG A 49 5.92 -10.12 20.17
CA ARG A 49 5.56 -11.50 19.77
C ARG A 49 4.68 -11.56 18.55
N SER A 50 3.64 -10.73 18.49
CA SER A 50 2.71 -10.77 17.37
C SER A 50 3.41 -10.37 16.07
N ARG A 51 3.17 -11.14 15.01
CA ARG A 51 3.66 -10.89 13.65
C ARG A 51 2.49 -10.98 12.70
N HIS A 52 2.55 -10.18 11.64
CA HIS A 52 1.48 -10.01 10.67
C HIS A 52 2.11 -9.98 9.29
N LEU A 53 1.54 -10.74 8.35
CA LEU A 53 2.09 -10.96 7.01
C LEU A 53 2.40 -9.65 6.28
N VAL A 54 1.49 -8.68 6.39
CA VAL A 54 1.61 -7.34 5.78
C VAL A 54 2.83 -6.57 6.29
N SER A 55 3.14 -6.59 7.59
CA SER A 55 4.36 -5.94 8.09
C SER A 55 5.62 -6.69 7.66
N SER A 56 5.62 -8.02 7.69
CA SER A 56 6.79 -8.80 7.28
C SER A 56 7.17 -8.55 5.82
N THR A 57 6.17 -8.49 4.94
CA THR A 57 6.35 -8.18 3.52
C THR A 57 6.72 -6.71 3.27
N ARG A 58 6.04 -5.76 3.93
CA ARG A 58 6.33 -4.32 3.79
C ARG A 58 7.71 -3.93 4.32
N PHE A 59 8.25 -4.60 5.34
CA PHE A 59 9.64 -4.39 5.73
C PHE A 59 10.63 -4.88 4.65
N VAL A 60 10.35 -5.98 3.94
CA VAL A 60 11.16 -6.39 2.78
C VAL A 60 11.16 -5.29 1.72
N PHE A 61 10.00 -4.70 1.41
CA PHE A 61 9.93 -3.54 0.51
C PHE A 61 10.80 -2.39 1.01
N ASN A 62 10.66 -1.98 2.27
CA ASN A 62 11.39 -0.84 2.83
C ASN A 62 12.89 -0.99 2.62
N TYR A 63 13.45 -2.15 2.99
CA TYR A 63 14.87 -2.39 2.89
C TYR A 63 15.34 -2.63 1.46
N ALA A 64 14.53 -3.23 0.59
CA ALA A 64 14.87 -3.41 -0.82
C ALA A 64 14.96 -2.06 -1.54
N MET A 65 14.00 -1.16 -1.31
CA MET A 65 14.03 0.19 -1.84
C MET A 65 15.19 0.99 -1.25
N ALA A 66 15.39 0.94 0.07
CA ALA A 66 16.51 1.61 0.72
C ALA A 66 17.87 1.14 0.19
N PHE A 67 18.04 -0.18 -0.03
CA PHE A 67 19.25 -0.72 -0.65
C PHE A 67 19.47 -0.17 -2.05
N ARG A 68 18.44 -0.19 -2.91
CA ARG A 68 18.54 0.30 -4.29
C ARG A 68 18.95 1.78 -4.37
N HIS A 69 18.49 2.60 -3.44
CA HIS A 69 18.79 4.05 -3.44
C HIS A 69 20.05 4.45 -2.66
N PHE A 70 20.39 3.75 -1.58
CA PHE A 70 21.51 4.14 -0.70
C PHE A 70 22.70 3.18 -0.74
N GLN A 71 22.55 2.00 -1.36
CA GLN A 71 23.60 1.00 -1.58
C GLN A 71 24.34 0.59 -0.29
N GLN A 72 23.68 0.67 0.87
CA GLN A 72 24.25 0.23 2.14
C GLN A 72 24.10 -1.30 2.28
N PRO A 73 25.19 -2.08 2.43
CA PRO A 73 25.13 -3.54 2.47
C PRO A 73 24.16 -4.10 3.52
N ILE A 74 24.07 -3.43 4.67
CA ILE A 74 23.17 -3.83 5.76
C ILE A 74 21.71 -3.91 5.31
N TYR A 75 21.26 -3.05 4.38
CA TYR A 75 19.88 -3.09 3.90
C TYR A 75 19.62 -4.35 3.06
N LEU A 76 20.58 -4.82 2.26
CA LEU A 76 20.45 -6.09 1.54
C LEU A 76 20.42 -7.27 2.51
N GLU A 77 21.21 -7.22 3.59
CA GLU A 77 21.13 -8.21 4.67
C GLU A 77 19.74 -8.24 5.30
N ARG A 78 19.12 -7.07 5.54
CA ARG A 78 17.73 -6.99 6.04
C ARG A 78 16.70 -7.54 5.06
N VAL A 79 16.86 -7.31 3.76
CA VAL A 79 16.02 -7.95 2.73
C VAL A 79 16.07 -9.46 2.87
N ARG A 80 17.26 -10.04 2.95
CA ARG A 80 17.44 -11.50 3.09
C ARG A 80 16.89 -12.03 4.41
N HIS A 81 17.08 -11.29 5.51
CA HIS A 81 16.51 -11.62 6.82
C HIS A 81 14.97 -11.67 6.79
N GLY A 82 14.34 -10.67 6.20
CA GLY A 82 12.89 -10.62 6.05
C GLY A 82 12.33 -11.74 5.16
N LEU A 83 13.01 -12.04 4.05
CA LEU A 83 12.62 -13.15 3.16
C LEU A 83 12.76 -14.52 3.83
N ALA A 84 13.80 -14.72 4.63
CA ALA A 84 13.98 -15.94 5.40
C ALA A 84 12.81 -16.14 6.38
N PHE A 85 12.39 -15.08 7.08
CA PHE A 85 11.23 -15.13 7.96
C PHE A 85 9.92 -15.37 7.19
N LEU A 86 9.71 -14.65 6.09
CA LEU A 86 8.52 -14.81 5.24
C LEU A 86 8.35 -16.24 4.74
N ARG A 87 9.44 -16.89 4.32
CA ARG A 87 9.40 -18.27 3.79
C ARG A 87 9.47 -19.35 4.85
N GLY A 88 10.14 -19.08 5.98
CA GLY A 88 10.36 -20.04 7.05
C GLY A 88 9.27 -20.06 8.12
N ALA A 89 8.59 -18.94 8.36
CA ALA A 89 7.60 -18.80 9.42
C ALA A 89 6.17 -18.58 8.89
N HIS A 90 5.98 -17.75 7.86
CA HIS A 90 4.64 -17.47 7.32
C HIS A 90 4.17 -18.54 6.32
N ARG A 91 5.04 -18.96 5.40
CA ARG A 91 4.65 -19.87 4.31
C ARG A 91 4.39 -21.28 4.83
N ASP A 92 3.21 -21.81 4.58
CA ASP A 92 2.91 -23.23 4.75
C ASP A 92 3.32 -24.01 3.50
N ALA A 93 4.24 -24.96 3.66
CA ALA A 93 4.75 -25.75 2.54
C ALA A 93 3.74 -26.75 1.96
N SER A 94 2.73 -27.16 2.74
CA SER A 94 1.73 -28.13 2.32
C SER A 94 0.62 -27.52 1.48
N THR A 95 0.25 -26.26 1.77
CA THR A 95 -0.85 -25.54 1.09
C THR A 95 -0.36 -24.46 0.14
N GLY A 96 0.91 -24.03 0.26
CA GLY A 96 1.46 -22.87 -0.44
C GLY A 96 1.00 -21.52 0.12
N GLY A 97 0.02 -21.52 1.05
CA GLY A 97 -0.52 -20.33 1.69
C GLY A 97 0.47 -19.66 2.64
N TYR A 98 0.11 -18.47 3.12
CA TYR A 98 0.89 -17.71 4.09
C TYR A 98 0.00 -17.35 5.26
N ALA A 99 0.43 -17.75 6.47
CA ALA A 99 -0.26 -17.40 7.70
C ALA A 99 -0.42 -15.88 7.81
N TRP A 100 -1.64 -15.43 8.04
CA TRP A 100 -1.97 -14.02 8.17
C TRP A 100 -1.34 -13.41 9.42
N GLU A 101 -1.50 -14.11 10.55
CA GLU A 101 -0.93 -13.74 11.84
C GLU A 101 -0.21 -14.90 12.52
N LEU A 102 0.87 -14.56 13.22
CA LEU A 102 1.67 -15.47 14.02
C LEU A 102 1.90 -14.90 15.42
N ASP A 103 1.95 -15.78 16.41
CA ASP A 103 2.69 -15.54 17.65
C ASP A 103 4.12 -16.10 17.49
N TRP A 104 5.11 -15.22 17.58
CA TRP A 104 6.53 -15.58 17.47
C TRP A 104 7.20 -15.62 18.84
N ARG A 105 7.79 -16.76 19.19
CA ARG A 105 8.47 -16.96 20.46
C ARG A 105 9.69 -17.85 20.29
N ASP A 106 10.85 -17.36 20.73
CA ASP A 106 12.10 -18.13 20.83
C ASP A 106 12.47 -18.89 19.54
N GLY A 107 12.24 -18.28 18.36
CA GLY A 107 12.55 -18.90 17.07
C GLY A 107 11.44 -19.80 16.50
N GLN A 108 10.27 -19.85 17.15
CA GLN A 108 9.14 -20.69 16.74
C GLN A 108 7.88 -19.85 16.47
N ALA A 109 7.18 -20.20 15.38
CA ALA A 109 5.91 -19.60 15.00
C ALA A 109 4.74 -20.48 15.45
N THR A 110 3.75 -19.86 16.10
CA THR A 110 2.41 -20.42 16.27
C THR A 110 1.44 -19.62 15.42
N ILE A 111 0.73 -20.28 14.49
CA ILE A 111 -0.26 -19.61 13.64
C ILE A 111 -1.46 -19.21 14.51
N THR A 112 -1.75 -17.92 14.59
CA THR A 112 -2.94 -17.38 15.29
C THR A 112 -4.07 -17.08 14.31
N ASP A 113 -3.75 -16.78 13.05
CA ASP A 113 -4.70 -16.70 11.95
C ASP A 113 -4.09 -17.32 10.68
N GLY A 114 -4.68 -18.43 10.23
CA GLY A 114 -4.26 -19.15 9.03
C GLY A 114 -5.04 -18.76 7.77
N THR A 115 -5.95 -17.79 7.85
CA THR A 115 -6.78 -17.37 6.71
C THR A 115 -5.90 -16.91 5.56
N ASN A 116 -6.19 -17.41 4.37
CA ASN A 116 -5.49 -17.01 3.17
C ASN A 116 -6.15 -15.74 2.63
N HIS A 117 -5.43 -14.62 2.63
CA HIS A 117 -5.90 -13.35 2.05
C HIS A 117 -5.20 -13.08 0.72
N CYS A 118 -5.96 -12.76 -0.33
CA CYS A 118 -5.42 -12.28 -1.60
C CYS A 118 -4.63 -10.98 -1.40
N TYR A 119 -5.09 -10.10 -0.51
CA TYR A 119 -4.33 -8.92 -0.05
C TYR A 119 -2.93 -9.32 0.47
N GLY A 120 -2.86 -10.37 1.29
CA GLY A 120 -1.59 -10.91 1.79
C GLY A 120 -0.69 -11.41 0.66
N LEU A 121 -1.23 -12.20 -0.27
CA LEU A 121 -0.46 -12.70 -1.42
C LEU A 121 0.01 -11.58 -2.36
N ALA A 122 -0.75 -10.50 -2.53
CA ALA A 122 -0.30 -9.32 -3.26
C ALA A 122 0.96 -8.71 -2.62
N PHE A 123 0.98 -8.56 -1.30
CA PHE A 123 2.17 -8.07 -0.59
C PHE A 123 3.34 -9.08 -0.61
N VAL A 124 3.08 -10.38 -0.63
CA VAL A 124 4.12 -11.42 -0.85
C VAL A 124 4.74 -11.27 -2.24
N LEU A 125 3.92 -11.14 -3.27
CA LEU A 125 4.37 -10.92 -4.66
C LEU A 125 5.21 -9.65 -4.78
N LEU A 126 4.75 -8.56 -4.14
CA LEU A 126 5.47 -7.30 -4.06
C LEU A 126 6.83 -7.45 -3.37
N ALA A 127 6.89 -8.10 -2.21
CA ALA A 127 8.12 -8.34 -1.47
C ALA A 127 9.15 -9.13 -2.31
N TYR A 128 8.71 -10.18 -3.01
CA TYR A 128 9.58 -10.94 -3.90
C TYR A 128 10.05 -10.14 -5.12
N SER A 129 9.19 -9.29 -5.67
CA SER A 129 9.53 -8.46 -6.82
C SER A 129 10.55 -7.38 -6.46
N GLN A 130 10.38 -6.74 -5.30
CA GLN A 130 11.38 -5.81 -4.78
C GLN A 130 12.70 -6.48 -4.42
N ALA A 131 12.66 -7.67 -3.81
CA ALA A 131 13.85 -8.46 -3.53
C ALA A 131 14.63 -8.82 -4.81
N LEU A 132 13.92 -9.19 -5.88
CA LEU A 132 14.55 -9.47 -7.17
C LEU A 132 15.25 -8.22 -7.73
N MET A 133 14.60 -7.06 -7.68
CA MET A 133 15.22 -5.78 -8.08
C MET A 133 16.40 -5.35 -7.19
N ALA A 134 16.42 -5.80 -5.94
CA ALA A 134 17.55 -5.62 -5.02
C ALA A 134 18.69 -6.65 -5.21
N GLY A 135 18.56 -7.59 -6.16
CA GLY A 135 19.60 -8.56 -6.51
C GLY A 135 19.47 -9.94 -5.86
N VAL A 136 18.32 -10.26 -5.25
CA VAL A 136 18.02 -11.62 -4.75
C VAL A 136 17.44 -12.47 -5.88
N ALA A 137 18.31 -13.12 -6.65
CA ALA A 137 17.94 -13.84 -7.88
C ALA A 137 16.91 -14.96 -7.66
N GLU A 138 16.95 -15.62 -6.51
CA GLU A 138 16.05 -16.72 -6.12
C GLU A 138 14.57 -16.27 -6.09
N ALA A 139 14.33 -14.97 -5.85
CA ALA A 139 12.99 -14.42 -5.78
C ALA A 139 12.22 -14.52 -7.11
N ARG A 140 12.90 -14.65 -8.27
CA ARG A 140 12.23 -14.84 -9.57
C ARG A 140 11.32 -16.08 -9.57
N VAL A 141 11.77 -17.18 -8.98
CA VAL A 141 10.96 -18.41 -8.90
C VAL A 141 9.79 -18.20 -7.93
N TRP A 142 10.00 -17.46 -6.85
CA TRP A 142 8.96 -17.20 -5.84
C TRP A 142 7.88 -16.24 -6.35
N ILE A 143 8.21 -15.28 -7.22
CA ILE A 143 7.24 -14.44 -7.95
C ILE A 143 6.31 -15.35 -8.79
N ALA A 144 6.90 -16.25 -9.59
CA ALA A 144 6.12 -17.15 -10.43
C ALA A 144 5.25 -18.13 -9.61
N GLU A 145 5.80 -18.66 -8.50
CA GLU A 145 5.07 -19.49 -7.53
C GLU A 145 3.86 -18.75 -6.94
N THR A 146 4.07 -17.52 -6.46
CA THR A 146 3.03 -16.72 -5.82
C THR A 146 1.94 -16.32 -6.81
N TYR A 147 2.33 -15.89 -8.02
CA TYR A 147 1.38 -15.59 -9.08
C TYR A 147 0.54 -16.83 -9.43
N ALA A 148 1.16 -17.99 -9.61
CA ALA A 148 0.43 -19.24 -9.90
C ALA A 148 -0.57 -19.60 -8.80
N LEU A 149 -0.22 -19.41 -7.53
CA LEU A 149 -1.13 -19.63 -6.41
C LEU A 149 -2.32 -18.65 -6.45
N MET A 150 -2.08 -17.36 -6.73
CA MET A 150 -3.15 -16.37 -6.90
C MET A 150 -4.07 -16.74 -8.07
N GLU A 151 -3.52 -17.22 -9.18
CA GLU A 151 -4.28 -17.71 -10.33
C GLU A 151 -5.16 -18.92 -9.98
N GLU A 152 -4.62 -19.88 -9.25
CA GLU A 152 -5.32 -21.10 -8.91
C GLU A 152 -6.43 -20.87 -7.88
N ARG A 153 -6.17 -20.03 -6.87
CA ARG A 153 -7.03 -19.95 -5.67
C ARG A 153 -7.96 -18.75 -5.64
N PHE A 154 -7.57 -17.64 -6.26
CA PHE A 154 -8.33 -16.39 -6.15
C PHE A 154 -8.84 -15.85 -7.49
N TRP A 155 -8.21 -16.17 -8.62
CA TRP A 155 -8.61 -15.58 -9.90
C TRP A 155 -10.01 -16.04 -10.33
N GLN A 156 -10.89 -15.07 -10.57
CA GLN A 156 -12.23 -15.33 -11.10
C GLN A 156 -12.33 -14.84 -12.54
N ALA A 157 -11.95 -15.69 -13.49
CA ALA A 157 -11.91 -15.36 -14.91
C ALA A 157 -13.19 -14.71 -15.49
N PRO A 158 -14.42 -15.11 -15.11
CA PRO A 158 -15.64 -14.45 -15.59
C PRO A 158 -15.76 -12.97 -15.19
N TYR A 159 -15.17 -12.59 -14.06
CA TYR A 159 -15.16 -11.21 -13.56
C TYR A 159 -13.85 -10.49 -13.89
N GLY A 160 -12.79 -11.21 -14.24
CA GLY A 160 -11.47 -10.62 -14.44
C GLY A 160 -10.92 -9.92 -13.19
N LEU A 161 -11.24 -10.46 -12.00
CA LEU A 161 -10.83 -9.95 -10.69
C LEU A 161 -10.46 -11.12 -9.77
N TYR A 162 -9.67 -10.84 -8.73
CA TYR A 162 -9.36 -11.78 -7.67
C TYR A 162 -10.40 -11.72 -6.55
N ALA A 163 -10.81 -12.88 -6.05
CA ALA A 163 -11.56 -13.00 -4.79
C ALA A 163 -10.67 -12.64 -3.59
N ASP A 164 -11.30 -12.40 -2.42
CA ASP A 164 -10.62 -11.70 -1.32
C ASP A 164 -9.89 -12.62 -0.33
N GLU A 165 -10.57 -13.65 0.19
CA GLU A 165 -10.02 -14.54 1.22
C GLU A 165 -10.60 -15.96 1.16
N ALA A 166 -9.85 -16.91 1.70
CA ALA A 166 -10.22 -18.32 1.81
C ALA A 166 -9.74 -18.93 3.14
N SER A 167 -10.36 -20.03 3.56
CA SER A 167 -9.90 -20.81 4.71
C SER A 167 -8.44 -21.26 4.57
N ALA A 168 -7.80 -21.57 5.70
CA ALA A 168 -6.39 -21.96 5.74
C ALA A 168 -6.05 -23.18 4.86
N ASP A 169 -6.99 -24.12 4.76
CA ASP A 169 -6.90 -25.34 3.96
C ASP A 169 -7.43 -25.18 2.52
N TRP A 170 -7.82 -23.96 2.13
CA TRP A 170 -8.43 -23.62 0.85
C TRP A 170 -9.79 -24.28 0.55
N SER A 171 -10.42 -24.94 1.53
CA SER A 171 -11.70 -25.64 1.32
C SER A 171 -12.89 -24.70 1.12
N GLN A 172 -12.81 -23.47 1.64
CA GLN A 172 -13.89 -22.48 1.56
C GLN A 172 -13.35 -21.12 1.09
N LEU A 173 -13.86 -20.66 -0.06
CA LEU A 173 -13.67 -19.29 -0.52
C LEU A 173 -14.77 -18.40 0.09
N SER A 174 -14.39 -17.27 0.67
CA SER A 174 -15.34 -16.30 1.24
C SER A 174 -16.29 -15.75 0.17
N PRO A 175 -17.56 -15.46 0.49
CA PRO A 175 -18.47 -14.77 -0.44
C PRO A 175 -18.15 -13.28 -0.61
N TYR A 176 -17.36 -12.67 0.30
CA TYR A 176 -16.98 -11.26 0.22
C TYR A 176 -16.07 -10.98 -0.99
N ARG A 177 -16.28 -9.84 -1.65
CA ARG A 177 -15.41 -9.31 -2.70
C ARG A 177 -15.02 -7.88 -2.35
N GLY A 178 -13.74 -7.55 -2.56
CA GLY A 178 -13.20 -6.25 -2.20
C GLY A 178 -12.32 -5.67 -3.31
N GLN A 179 -12.40 -4.36 -3.51
CA GLN A 179 -11.48 -3.66 -4.41
C GLN A 179 -10.04 -3.68 -3.87
N ASN A 180 -9.87 -3.64 -2.54
CA ASN A 180 -8.58 -3.43 -1.88
C ASN A 180 -7.53 -4.50 -2.23
N ALA A 181 -7.89 -5.79 -2.17
CA ALA A 181 -6.99 -6.87 -2.59
C ALA A 181 -6.62 -6.78 -4.09
N ASN A 182 -7.52 -6.29 -4.93
CA ASN A 182 -7.28 -6.13 -6.37
C ASN A 182 -6.40 -4.91 -6.67
N MET A 183 -6.53 -3.83 -5.90
CA MET A 183 -5.66 -2.66 -5.98
C MET A 183 -4.21 -3.01 -5.66
N HIS A 184 -3.96 -3.66 -4.53
CA HIS A 184 -2.60 -4.10 -4.19
C HIS A 184 -2.10 -5.24 -5.08
N SER A 185 -2.98 -6.08 -5.62
CA SER A 185 -2.58 -7.04 -6.67
C SER A 185 -2.10 -6.30 -7.93
N CYS A 186 -2.78 -5.23 -8.35
CA CYS A 186 -2.34 -4.39 -9.47
C CYS A 186 -0.95 -3.78 -9.21
N GLU A 187 -0.74 -3.20 -8.03
CA GLU A 187 0.56 -2.68 -7.58
C GLU A 187 1.67 -3.75 -7.62
N ALA A 188 1.41 -4.92 -7.04
CA ALA A 188 2.35 -6.02 -6.98
C ALA A 188 2.68 -6.59 -8.37
N LEU A 189 1.69 -6.66 -9.27
CA LEU A 189 1.85 -7.13 -10.64
C LEU A 189 2.63 -6.14 -11.52
N LEU A 190 2.41 -4.84 -11.35
CA LEU A 190 3.25 -3.79 -11.96
C LEU A 190 4.70 -3.94 -11.50
N THR A 191 4.91 -4.13 -10.20
CA THR A 191 6.25 -4.32 -9.64
C THR A 191 6.89 -5.64 -10.13
N ALA A 192 6.12 -6.72 -10.21
CA ALA A 192 6.59 -8.01 -10.75
C ALA A 192 6.97 -7.90 -12.21
N PHE A 193 6.21 -7.14 -12.99
CA PHE A 193 6.56 -6.82 -14.37
C PHE A 193 7.87 -6.03 -14.46
N GLU A 194 8.06 -4.98 -13.66
CA GLU A 194 9.30 -4.20 -13.64
C GLU A 194 10.51 -5.03 -13.21
N ALA A 195 10.33 -5.95 -12.27
CA ALA A 195 11.38 -6.84 -11.79
C ALA A 195 11.76 -7.94 -12.79
N THR A 196 10.81 -8.44 -13.58
CA THR A 196 10.98 -9.66 -14.39
C THR A 196 11.02 -9.42 -15.90
N GLY A 197 10.38 -8.35 -16.37
CA GLY A 197 10.12 -8.06 -17.78
C GLY A 197 8.93 -8.83 -18.38
N GLU A 198 8.26 -9.71 -17.64
CA GLU A 198 7.24 -10.64 -18.18
C GLU A 198 5.87 -9.98 -18.37
N LEU A 199 5.38 -9.95 -19.62
CA LEU A 199 4.14 -9.26 -20.00
C LEU A 199 2.88 -9.75 -19.28
N ARG A 200 2.83 -11.03 -18.85
CA ARG A 200 1.67 -11.60 -18.16
C ARG A 200 1.29 -10.82 -16.90
N TYR A 201 2.27 -10.28 -16.18
CA TYR A 201 1.99 -9.50 -14.96
C TYR A 201 1.41 -8.14 -15.32
N LEU A 202 1.97 -7.44 -16.32
CA LEU A 202 1.46 -6.17 -16.81
C LEU A 202 0.02 -6.29 -17.35
N HIS A 203 -0.24 -7.30 -18.18
CA HIS A 203 -1.57 -7.52 -18.75
C HIS A 203 -2.60 -7.87 -17.68
N ARG A 204 -2.20 -8.58 -16.62
CA ARG A 204 -3.08 -8.80 -15.47
C ARG A 204 -3.34 -7.50 -14.71
N ALA A 205 -2.31 -6.70 -14.43
CA ALA A 205 -2.47 -5.39 -13.78
C ALA A 205 -3.41 -4.47 -14.57
N GLU A 206 -3.26 -4.42 -15.90
CA GLU A 206 -4.17 -3.69 -16.79
C GLU A 206 -5.62 -4.16 -16.68
N THR A 207 -5.83 -5.49 -16.65
CA THR A 207 -7.16 -6.09 -16.50
C THR A 207 -7.80 -5.67 -15.17
N LEU A 208 -7.05 -5.75 -14.07
CA LEU A 208 -7.52 -5.32 -12.75
C LEU A 208 -7.85 -3.83 -12.72
N ALA A 209 -6.94 -3.00 -13.23
CA ALA A 209 -7.10 -1.55 -13.26
C ALA A 209 -8.36 -1.16 -14.02
N ARG A 210 -8.58 -1.73 -15.22
CA ARG A 210 -9.78 -1.43 -16.00
C ARG A 210 -11.05 -1.93 -15.31
N ASN A 211 -11.03 -3.15 -14.78
CA ASN A 211 -12.21 -3.72 -14.15
C ASN A 211 -12.61 -2.99 -12.86
N ILE A 212 -11.65 -2.60 -12.01
CA ILE A 212 -11.97 -1.82 -10.80
C ILE A 212 -12.31 -0.38 -11.14
N THR A 213 -11.39 0.33 -11.81
CA THR A 213 -11.50 1.79 -11.94
C THR A 213 -12.53 2.22 -12.98
N VAL A 214 -12.94 1.34 -13.90
CA VAL A 214 -13.98 1.64 -14.90
C VAL A 214 -15.24 0.83 -14.63
N ARG A 215 -15.18 -0.51 -14.68
CA ARG A 215 -16.40 -1.34 -14.59
C ARG A 215 -17.05 -1.30 -13.21
N GLN A 216 -16.29 -1.56 -12.15
CA GLN A 216 -16.85 -1.55 -10.79
C GLN A 216 -17.21 -0.12 -10.35
N ALA A 217 -16.42 0.87 -10.76
CA ALA A 217 -16.72 2.26 -10.44
C ALA A 217 -18.02 2.78 -11.09
N ALA A 218 -18.35 2.32 -12.30
CA ALA A 218 -19.62 2.67 -12.96
C ALA A 218 -20.87 2.19 -12.21
N LEU A 219 -20.71 1.28 -11.23
CA LEU A 219 -21.79 0.82 -10.36
C LEU A 219 -21.97 1.69 -9.10
N ALA A 220 -21.08 2.66 -8.87
CA ALA A 220 -20.97 3.40 -7.62
C ALA A 220 -20.59 4.88 -7.86
N ASP A 221 -21.43 5.60 -8.60
CA ASP A 221 -21.27 7.04 -8.89
C ASP A 221 -19.93 7.40 -9.57
N ASP A 222 -19.43 6.50 -10.42
CA ASP A 222 -18.11 6.59 -11.06
C ASP A 222 -16.94 6.74 -10.07
N LEU A 223 -17.13 6.33 -8.82
CA LEU A 223 -16.11 6.22 -7.78
C LEU A 223 -15.90 4.76 -7.38
N ILE A 224 -14.76 4.47 -6.74
CA ILE A 224 -14.40 3.11 -6.38
C ILE A 224 -14.94 2.81 -4.99
N TRP A 225 -16.01 2.02 -4.93
CA TRP A 225 -16.55 1.51 -3.67
C TRP A 225 -15.70 0.33 -3.16
N GLU A 226 -15.69 0.11 -1.85
CA GLU A 226 -14.80 -0.89 -1.24
C GLU A 226 -15.34 -2.32 -1.31
N HIS A 227 -16.66 -2.48 -1.18
CA HIS A 227 -17.28 -3.75 -0.80
C HIS A 227 -18.28 -4.25 -1.85
N TYR A 228 -18.17 -5.53 -2.18
CA TYR A 228 -19.00 -6.15 -3.20
C TYR A 228 -19.47 -7.54 -2.73
N HIS A 229 -20.65 -7.93 -3.21
CA HIS A 229 -21.15 -9.29 -3.08
C HIS A 229 -20.36 -10.26 -3.98
N GLN A 230 -20.61 -11.56 -3.82
CA GLN A 230 -19.91 -12.63 -4.54
C GLN A 230 -19.99 -12.50 -6.08
N ASP A 231 -21.04 -11.88 -6.59
CA ASP A 231 -21.29 -11.61 -8.01
C ASP A 231 -20.74 -10.25 -8.49
N TRP A 232 -19.98 -9.56 -7.64
CA TRP A 232 -19.42 -8.23 -7.88
C TRP A 232 -20.45 -7.09 -7.99
N SER A 233 -21.69 -7.29 -7.54
CA SER A 233 -22.62 -6.19 -7.27
C SER A 233 -22.21 -5.43 -6.00
N VAL A 234 -22.53 -4.14 -5.93
CA VAL A 234 -22.14 -3.25 -4.81
C VAL A 234 -22.85 -3.67 -3.53
N ASP A 235 -22.09 -3.84 -2.45
CA ASP A 235 -22.60 -4.01 -1.09
C ASP A 235 -22.48 -2.67 -0.33
N GLY A 236 -23.57 -1.90 -0.31
CA GLY A 236 -23.59 -0.57 0.30
C GLY A 236 -23.70 -0.54 1.82
N ASP A 237 -23.92 -1.70 2.46
CA ASP A 237 -24.18 -1.81 3.91
C ASP A 237 -23.04 -2.53 4.66
N TYR A 238 -22.12 -3.19 3.96
CA TYR A 238 -20.96 -3.85 4.57
C TYR A 238 -20.21 -2.91 5.53
N ASN A 239 -20.07 -3.34 6.80
CA ASN A 239 -19.43 -2.61 7.89
C ASN A 239 -19.93 -1.17 8.15
N ARG A 240 -21.14 -0.79 7.71
CA ARG A 240 -21.68 0.59 7.92
C ARG A 240 -21.64 1.07 9.37
N HIS A 241 -21.78 0.16 10.32
CA HIS A 241 -21.79 0.44 11.76
C HIS A 241 -20.58 -0.13 12.51
N ASP A 242 -19.57 -0.63 11.79
CA ASP A 242 -18.33 -1.17 12.36
C ASP A 242 -17.11 -0.45 11.79
N LYS A 243 -16.49 0.40 12.61
CA LYS A 243 -15.25 1.11 12.29
C LYS A 243 -13.99 0.42 12.82
N THR A 244 -14.13 -0.75 13.45
CA THR A 244 -12.99 -1.45 14.06
C THR A 244 -12.15 -2.19 13.01
N ASN A 245 -12.75 -2.58 11.88
CA ASN A 245 -12.03 -3.20 10.77
C ASN A 245 -11.34 -2.14 9.90
N ILE A 246 -10.05 -1.91 10.17
CA ILE A 246 -9.23 -0.93 9.46
C ILE A 246 -8.91 -1.31 8.01
N PHE A 247 -9.14 -2.55 7.60
CA PHE A 247 -8.90 -3.01 6.22
C PHE A 247 -10.16 -2.97 5.35
N ARG A 248 -11.35 -2.93 5.97
CA ARG A 248 -12.66 -2.88 5.31
C ARG A 248 -13.58 -1.82 5.94
N PRO A 249 -13.17 -0.54 5.99
CA PRO A 249 -14.01 0.54 6.49
C PRO A 249 -15.15 0.86 5.51
N TRP A 250 -16.32 1.23 6.04
CA TRP A 250 -17.44 1.71 5.22
C TRP A 250 -17.20 3.12 4.65
N GLY A 251 -17.74 3.36 3.45
CA GLY A 251 -17.65 4.63 2.75
C GLY A 251 -16.57 4.62 1.66
N TYR A 252 -16.58 5.63 0.81
CA TYR A 252 -15.52 5.84 -0.16
C TYR A 252 -14.23 6.25 0.55
N GLN A 253 -13.12 5.63 0.16
CA GLN A 253 -11.80 5.90 0.69
C GLN A 253 -11.05 6.84 -0.26
N PRO A 254 -10.97 8.17 -0.02
CA PRO A 254 -10.25 9.10 -0.89
C PRO A 254 -8.78 8.70 -1.09
N GLY A 255 -8.16 8.09 -0.08
CA GLY A 255 -6.82 7.52 -0.21
C GLY A 255 -6.74 6.50 -1.35
N HIS A 256 -7.64 5.53 -1.41
CA HIS A 256 -7.68 4.53 -2.50
C HIS A 256 -8.02 5.15 -3.85
N LEU A 257 -8.85 6.19 -3.92
CA LEU A 257 -9.08 6.92 -5.18
C LEU A 257 -7.78 7.53 -5.71
N THR A 258 -7.00 8.19 -4.84
CA THR A 258 -5.70 8.76 -5.25
C THR A 258 -4.62 7.70 -5.48
N GLU A 259 -4.64 6.59 -4.75
CA GLU A 259 -3.74 5.46 -4.98
C GLU A 259 -4.01 4.81 -6.34
N TRP A 260 -5.28 4.64 -6.72
CA TRP A 260 -5.64 4.23 -8.08
C TRP A 260 -5.20 5.26 -9.13
N ALA A 261 -5.34 6.56 -8.87
CA ALA A 261 -4.80 7.58 -9.77
C ALA A 261 -3.29 7.43 -9.97
N LYS A 262 -2.52 7.19 -8.90
CA LYS A 262 -1.08 6.85 -8.96
C LYS A 262 -0.84 5.60 -9.80
N LEU A 263 -1.53 4.49 -9.51
CA LEU A 263 -1.35 3.21 -10.22
C LEU A 263 -1.69 3.30 -11.71
N LEU A 264 -2.71 4.06 -12.10
CA LEU A 264 -3.07 4.28 -13.50
C LEU A 264 -1.96 5.04 -14.25
N LEU A 265 -1.29 5.99 -13.59
CA LEU A 265 -0.15 6.72 -14.19
C LEU A 265 1.11 5.86 -14.24
N ILE A 266 1.34 5.00 -13.26
CA ILE A 266 2.43 4.00 -13.32
C ILE A 266 2.17 3.02 -14.47
N LEU A 267 0.94 2.53 -14.63
CA LEU A 267 0.53 1.68 -15.75
C LEU A 267 0.71 2.39 -17.11
N GLU A 268 0.38 3.69 -17.19
CA GLU A 268 0.52 4.49 -18.42
C GLU A 268 1.98 4.60 -18.89
N ARG A 269 2.98 4.59 -17.99
CA ARG A 269 4.41 4.57 -18.38
C ARG A 269 4.77 3.39 -19.28
N HIS A 270 3.99 2.31 -19.16
CA HIS A 270 4.17 1.07 -19.91
C HIS A 270 3.18 0.96 -21.08
N ALA A 271 2.53 2.06 -21.51
CA ALA A 271 1.46 2.08 -22.52
C ALA A 271 1.76 1.28 -23.79
N VAL A 272 2.98 1.35 -24.32
CA VAL A 272 3.39 0.64 -25.54
C VAL A 272 3.43 -0.89 -25.40
N ARG A 273 3.35 -1.40 -24.17
CA ARG A 273 3.38 -2.83 -23.83
C ARG A 273 2.04 -3.36 -23.31
N LEU A 274 1.05 -2.51 -23.16
CA LEU A 274 -0.31 -2.89 -22.75
C LEU A 274 -0.98 -3.74 -23.85
N ALA A 275 -1.94 -4.56 -23.44
CA ALA A 275 -2.74 -5.39 -24.35
C ALA A 275 -3.86 -4.58 -25.00
N GLY A 276 -4.41 -3.59 -24.30
CA GLY A 276 -5.48 -2.71 -24.76
C GLY A 276 -5.06 -1.25 -24.93
N PRO A 277 -6.01 -0.37 -25.29
CA PRO A 277 -5.75 1.06 -25.43
C PRO A 277 -5.47 1.71 -24.06
N SER A 278 -4.64 2.76 -24.07
CA SER A 278 -4.17 3.48 -22.88
C SER A 278 -4.76 4.88 -22.71
N ASP A 279 -5.55 5.37 -23.67
CA ASP A 279 -6.09 6.72 -23.74
C ASP A 279 -7.04 7.08 -22.58
N TRP A 280 -7.61 6.07 -21.92
CA TRP A 280 -8.47 6.22 -20.75
C TRP A 280 -7.71 6.41 -19.42
N LEU A 281 -6.42 6.05 -19.35
CA LEU A 281 -5.66 6.01 -18.09
C LEU A 281 -5.54 7.39 -17.44
N LEU A 282 -5.00 8.37 -18.18
CA LEU A 282 -4.81 9.73 -17.65
C LEU A 282 -6.13 10.43 -17.33
N PRO A 283 -7.16 10.46 -18.22
CA PRO A 283 -8.45 11.05 -17.87
C PRO A 283 -9.06 10.43 -16.61
N ARG A 284 -8.93 9.10 -16.44
CA ARG A 284 -9.46 8.42 -15.26
C ARG A 284 -8.68 8.76 -13.99
N ALA A 285 -7.34 8.82 -14.06
CA ALA A 285 -6.51 9.23 -12.93
C ALA A 285 -6.85 10.65 -12.45
N ARG A 286 -7.03 11.60 -13.37
CA ARG A 286 -7.47 12.96 -13.05
C ARG A 286 -8.84 12.97 -12.36
N ALA A 287 -9.81 12.28 -12.94
CA ALA A 287 -11.17 12.24 -12.38
C ALA A 287 -11.20 11.68 -10.95
N LEU A 288 -10.45 10.61 -10.67
CA LEU A 288 -10.36 10.02 -9.34
C LEU A 288 -9.70 10.97 -8.33
N PHE A 289 -8.57 11.58 -8.71
CA PHE A 289 -7.86 12.52 -7.85
C PHE A 289 -8.70 13.76 -7.56
N ASP A 290 -9.22 14.41 -8.60
CA ASP A 290 -9.98 15.66 -8.47
C ASP A 290 -11.22 15.47 -7.58
N GLN A 291 -11.94 14.35 -7.75
CA GLN A 291 -13.10 14.01 -6.92
C GLN A 291 -12.73 13.70 -5.48
N ALA A 292 -11.61 13.01 -5.24
CA ALA A 292 -11.15 12.70 -3.89
C ALA A 292 -10.85 13.97 -3.10
N LEU A 293 -10.07 14.90 -3.70
CA LEU A 293 -9.68 16.14 -3.04
C LEU A 293 -10.87 17.09 -2.88
N ALA A 294 -11.77 17.18 -3.87
CA ALA A 294 -12.97 18.00 -3.78
C ALA A 294 -13.92 17.56 -2.65
N LYS A 295 -14.01 16.25 -2.36
CA LYS A 295 -14.93 15.71 -1.36
C LYS A 295 -14.33 15.60 0.04
N ALA A 296 -13.03 15.32 0.15
CA ALA A 296 -12.42 14.91 1.42
C ALA A 296 -11.35 15.85 1.96
N TRP A 297 -10.95 16.90 1.23
CA TRP A 297 -10.03 17.90 1.79
C TRP A 297 -10.71 18.72 2.91
N ASP A 298 -10.03 18.81 4.05
CA ASP A 298 -10.46 19.65 5.16
C ASP A 298 -10.02 21.11 4.96
N GLY A 299 -10.95 21.97 4.58
CA GLY A 299 -10.70 23.41 4.41
C GLY A 299 -10.43 24.18 5.71
N GLU A 300 -10.72 23.59 6.88
CA GLU A 300 -10.54 24.26 8.19
C GLU A 300 -9.21 23.88 8.84
N HIS A 301 -8.92 22.58 8.98
CA HIS A 301 -7.70 22.10 9.66
C HIS A 301 -6.64 21.52 8.70
N GLY A 302 -6.92 21.45 7.39
CA GLY A 302 -6.05 20.85 6.39
C GLY A 302 -6.02 19.32 6.45
N GLY A 303 -5.47 18.71 5.39
CA GLY A 303 -5.36 17.26 5.27
C GLY A 303 -6.64 16.60 4.77
N ILE A 304 -6.51 15.36 4.31
CA ILE A 304 -7.61 14.60 3.72
C ILE A 304 -8.25 13.72 4.80
N TYR A 305 -9.57 13.82 4.93
CA TYR A 305 -10.41 12.95 5.77
C TYR A 305 -10.38 11.49 5.30
N TYR A 306 -10.63 10.55 6.23
CA TYR A 306 -10.48 9.13 5.95
C TYR A 306 -11.58 8.56 5.05
N GLY A 307 -12.82 9.04 5.17
CA GLY A 307 -13.92 8.50 4.36
C GLY A 307 -15.12 9.43 4.23
N PHE A 308 -15.80 9.31 3.08
CA PHE A 308 -17.06 9.99 2.81
C PHE A 308 -18.14 9.03 2.32
N ALA A 309 -19.39 9.32 2.65
CA ALA A 309 -20.56 8.55 2.28
C ALA A 309 -21.01 8.83 0.83
N PRO A 310 -21.90 8.01 0.25
CA PRO A 310 -22.45 8.26 -1.09
C PRO A 310 -23.15 9.61 -1.28
N ASP A 311 -23.71 10.18 -0.22
CA ASP A 311 -24.28 11.54 -0.26
C ASP A 311 -23.22 12.66 -0.22
N GLY A 312 -21.94 12.30 -0.11
CA GLY A 312 -20.80 13.21 -0.03
C GLY A 312 -20.47 13.71 1.37
N SER A 313 -21.22 13.31 2.41
CA SER A 313 -20.91 13.68 3.79
C SER A 313 -19.66 12.94 4.31
N ILE A 314 -18.85 13.60 5.14
CA ILE A 314 -17.71 12.95 5.79
C ILE A 314 -18.23 11.96 6.83
N CYS A 315 -17.98 10.67 6.62
CA CYS A 315 -18.39 9.60 7.54
C CYS A 315 -17.26 9.17 8.48
N ASP A 316 -16.01 9.46 8.10
CA ASP A 316 -14.84 9.32 8.96
C ASP A 316 -13.89 10.50 8.77
N SER A 317 -13.78 11.32 9.81
CA SER A 317 -13.02 12.56 9.82
C SER A 317 -11.59 12.42 10.35
N ASP A 318 -11.14 11.21 10.66
CA ASP A 318 -9.74 11.00 11.06
C ASP A 318 -8.81 11.25 9.86
N LYS A 319 -7.55 11.59 10.14
CA LYS A 319 -6.54 11.93 9.15
C LYS A 319 -5.44 10.87 9.15
N TYR A 320 -5.41 10.01 8.15
CA TYR A 320 -4.48 8.88 8.09
C TYR A 320 -3.22 9.17 7.27
N PHE A 321 -2.07 8.66 7.71
CA PHE A 321 -0.77 8.89 7.08
C PHE A 321 -0.71 8.45 5.62
N TRP A 322 -1.26 7.27 5.33
CA TRP A 322 -1.19 6.65 4.02
C TRP A 322 -2.05 7.40 3.00
N VAL A 323 -3.21 7.94 3.42
CA VAL A 323 -4.06 8.76 2.55
C VAL A 323 -3.28 9.97 2.05
N GLN A 324 -2.58 10.68 2.94
CA GLN A 324 -1.80 11.85 2.55
C GLN A 324 -0.63 11.48 1.63
N ALA A 325 0.06 10.36 1.94
CA ALA A 325 1.20 9.87 1.18
C ALA A 325 0.83 9.42 -0.25
N GLU A 326 -0.26 8.68 -0.40
CA GLU A 326 -0.72 8.24 -1.71
C GLU A 326 -1.22 9.44 -2.54
N SER A 327 -1.92 10.38 -1.91
CA SER A 327 -2.38 11.60 -2.58
C SER A 327 -1.22 12.50 -3.03
N LEU A 328 -0.16 12.67 -2.24
CA LEU A 328 0.99 13.47 -2.68
C LEU A 328 1.75 12.78 -3.82
N ALA A 329 1.84 11.45 -3.82
CA ALA A 329 2.45 10.73 -4.94
C ALA A 329 1.63 10.93 -6.22
N ALA A 330 0.31 10.73 -6.14
CA ALA A 330 -0.60 10.95 -7.26
C ALA A 330 -0.54 12.39 -7.79
N ALA A 331 -0.50 13.39 -6.91
CA ALA A 331 -0.38 14.80 -7.27
C ALA A 331 0.91 15.07 -8.06
N ALA A 332 2.06 14.57 -7.60
CA ALA A 332 3.32 14.75 -8.31
C ALA A 332 3.33 14.06 -9.69
N LEU A 333 2.79 12.85 -9.79
CA LEU A 333 2.69 12.13 -11.06
C LEU A 333 1.76 12.85 -12.04
N LEU A 334 0.60 13.33 -11.58
CA LEU A 334 -0.33 14.12 -12.39
C LEU A 334 0.31 15.43 -12.86
N ALA A 335 0.99 16.14 -11.97
CA ALA A 335 1.66 17.40 -12.29
C ALA A 335 2.73 17.21 -13.37
N ALA A 336 3.59 16.20 -13.21
CA ALA A 336 4.61 15.87 -14.20
C ALA A 336 4.01 15.41 -15.54
N ARG A 337 2.93 14.63 -15.51
CA ARG A 337 2.31 14.06 -16.70
C ARG A 337 1.49 15.08 -17.50
N THR A 338 0.87 16.05 -16.83
CA THR A 338 -0.05 17.02 -17.46
C THR A 338 0.57 18.39 -17.70
N GLY A 339 1.58 18.78 -16.92
CA GLY A 339 2.09 20.14 -16.87
C GLY A 339 1.13 21.14 -16.20
N ASP A 340 0.03 20.69 -15.61
CA ASP A 340 -0.94 21.54 -14.92
C ASP A 340 -0.40 21.93 -13.53
N PRO A 341 -0.15 23.23 -13.25
CA PRO A 341 0.41 23.67 -11.98
C PRO A 341 -0.51 23.38 -10.77
N ALA A 342 -1.82 23.19 -10.97
CA ALA A 342 -2.73 22.94 -9.86
C ALA A 342 -2.40 21.64 -9.09
N TYR A 343 -1.90 20.61 -9.78
CA TYR A 343 -1.46 19.36 -9.12
C TYR A 343 -0.18 19.56 -8.30
N TRP A 344 0.68 20.48 -8.74
CA TRP A 344 1.88 20.89 -8.03
C TRP A 344 1.55 21.72 -6.77
N ASP A 345 0.48 22.51 -6.82
CA ASP A 345 -0.07 23.21 -5.65
C ASP A 345 -0.66 22.23 -4.64
N TRP A 346 -1.40 21.20 -5.09
CA TRP A 346 -1.89 20.13 -4.23
C TRP A 346 -0.74 19.35 -3.57
N TYR A 347 0.30 19.01 -4.33
CA TYR A 347 1.50 18.37 -3.79
C TYR A 347 2.12 19.17 -2.65
N GLU A 348 2.25 20.49 -2.81
CA GLU A 348 2.79 21.37 -1.78
C GLU A 348 1.87 21.47 -0.56
N GLN A 349 0.56 21.61 -0.75
CA GLN A 349 -0.40 21.65 0.36
C GLN A 349 -0.40 20.36 1.18
N LEU A 350 -0.34 19.20 0.52
CA LEU A 350 -0.28 17.89 1.18
C LEU A 350 1.02 17.73 1.98
N TRP A 351 2.15 18.18 1.44
CA TRP A 351 3.42 18.19 2.18
C TRP A 351 3.42 19.19 3.33
N GLN A 352 2.86 20.39 3.17
CA GLN A 352 2.74 21.36 4.25
C GLN A 352 1.93 20.81 5.42
N TYR A 353 0.77 20.24 5.14
CA TYR A 353 -0.05 19.56 6.15
C TYR A 353 0.72 18.41 6.82
N SER A 354 1.29 17.51 6.02
CA SER A 354 1.99 16.33 6.51
C SER A 354 3.20 16.69 7.36
N TRP A 355 3.97 17.70 6.93
CA TRP A 355 5.11 18.22 7.67
C TRP A 355 4.70 18.87 8.99
N ALA A 356 3.59 19.61 9.02
CA ALA A 356 3.13 20.26 10.24
C ALA A 356 2.53 19.28 11.26
N HIS A 357 1.84 18.25 10.80
CA HIS A 357 0.97 17.43 11.67
C HIS A 357 1.32 15.94 11.73
N MET A 358 1.69 15.33 10.60
CA MET A 358 1.81 13.87 10.50
C MET A 358 3.23 13.37 10.80
N ILE A 359 4.25 14.19 10.55
CA ILE A 359 5.66 13.77 10.68
C ILE A 359 6.14 14.02 12.11
N ASP A 360 6.70 12.98 12.73
CA ASP A 360 7.37 13.09 14.02
C ASP A 360 8.78 13.62 13.82
N HIS A 361 8.98 14.92 14.06
CA HIS A 361 10.28 15.58 13.93
C HIS A 361 11.28 15.19 15.01
N GLN A 362 10.83 14.60 16.12
CA GLN A 362 11.69 14.22 17.24
C GLN A 362 12.25 12.82 17.05
N HIS A 363 11.41 11.86 16.65
CA HIS A 363 11.78 10.45 16.57
C HIS A 363 11.88 9.92 15.13
N GLY A 364 11.29 10.61 14.16
CA GLY A 364 11.18 10.17 12.78
C GLY A 364 9.95 9.32 12.51
N ALA A 365 9.77 9.01 11.22
CA ALA A 365 8.56 8.39 10.66
C ALA A 365 7.28 9.24 10.85
N TRP A 366 6.15 8.69 10.41
CA TRP A 366 4.86 9.37 10.46
C TRP A 366 4.00 8.80 11.59
N TYR A 367 3.18 9.63 12.23
CA TYR A 367 2.07 9.16 13.08
C TYR A 367 1.06 8.39 12.23
N ARG A 368 0.38 7.38 12.80
CA ARG A 368 -0.60 6.57 12.05
C ARG A 368 -1.83 7.38 11.65
N LEU A 369 -2.44 8.07 12.60
CA LEU A 369 -3.61 8.92 12.38
C LEU A 369 -3.69 10.03 13.40
N LEU A 370 -4.49 11.04 13.06
CA LEU A 370 -4.91 12.13 13.93
C LEU A 370 -6.43 12.26 13.89
N SER A 371 -7.01 12.89 14.92
CA SER A 371 -8.40 13.36 14.88
C SER A 371 -8.61 14.43 13.80
N ALA A 372 -9.87 14.79 13.55
CA ALA A 372 -10.26 15.85 12.62
C ALA A 372 -9.49 17.17 12.86
N ASP A 373 -9.28 17.54 14.13
CA ASP A 373 -8.56 18.74 14.56
C ASP A 373 -7.06 18.51 14.83
N ASN A 374 -6.48 17.49 14.19
CA ASN A 374 -5.06 17.17 14.14
C ASN A 374 -4.41 16.79 15.49
N ARG A 375 -5.19 16.22 16.43
CA ARG A 375 -4.64 15.71 17.71
C ARG A 375 -4.28 14.24 17.59
N LYS A 376 -3.17 13.84 18.22
CA LYS A 376 -2.81 12.43 18.35
C LYS A 376 -3.81 11.69 19.23
N LEU A 377 -4.26 10.53 18.78
CA LEU A 377 -5.20 9.67 19.50
C LEU A 377 -4.50 8.62 20.39
N SER A 378 -3.26 8.27 20.05
CA SER A 378 -2.42 7.31 20.78
C SER A 378 -0.94 7.56 20.52
N ASP A 379 -0.07 6.95 21.30
CA ASP A 379 1.38 6.88 21.05
C ASP A 379 1.80 5.66 20.22
N GLU A 380 0.85 4.86 19.71
CA GLU A 380 1.13 3.72 18.84
C GLU A 380 1.42 4.17 17.40
N LYS A 381 2.67 4.57 17.16
CA LYS A 381 3.11 5.09 15.85
C LYS A 381 2.92 4.09 14.72
N SER A 382 3.30 2.84 14.96
CA SER A 382 3.34 1.80 13.93
C SER A 382 2.93 0.45 14.51
N PRO A 383 1.61 0.18 14.65
CA PRO A 383 1.09 -1.18 14.84
C PRO A 383 1.31 -2.03 13.59
N ALA A 384 1.00 -3.33 13.69
CA ALA A 384 1.01 -4.23 12.55
C ALA A 384 0.26 -3.64 11.33
N GLY A 385 0.80 -3.88 10.14
CA GLY A 385 0.38 -3.27 8.89
C GLY A 385 1.15 -1.99 8.53
N LYS A 386 1.58 -1.17 9.50
CA LYS A 386 2.31 0.08 9.23
C LYS A 386 3.82 -0.09 9.42
N THR A 387 4.56 0.13 8.34
CA THR A 387 6.04 0.17 8.34
C THR A 387 6.57 1.44 7.70
N ASP A 388 5.72 2.43 7.44
CA ASP A 388 6.00 3.59 6.57
C ASP A 388 6.32 3.20 5.11
N TYR A 389 5.88 2.01 4.68
CA TYR A 389 5.80 1.57 3.29
C TYR A 389 5.21 2.66 2.38
N HIS A 390 4.02 3.16 2.72
CA HIS A 390 3.31 4.16 1.91
C HIS A 390 4.08 5.47 1.82
N THR A 391 4.63 5.97 2.94
CA THR A 391 5.27 7.29 2.97
C THR A 391 6.63 7.28 2.29
N MET A 392 7.45 6.25 2.52
CA MET A 392 8.71 6.10 1.79
C MET A 392 8.46 5.72 0.33
N GLY A 393 7.51 4.83 0.05
CA GLY A 393 7.09 4.43 -1.30
C GLY A 393 6.63 5.63 -2.12
N ALA A 394 5.78 6.49 -1.56
CA ALA A 394 5.36 7.74 -2.18
C ALA A 394 6.55 8.64 -2.51
N CYS A 395 7.49 8.84 -1.58
CA CYS A 395 8.70 9.61 -1.86
C CYS A 395 9.54 8.99 -2.99
N TYR A 396 9.76 7.68 -2.99
CA TYR A 396 10.47 6.99 -4.06
C TYR A 396 9.76 7.12 -5.41
N GLU A 397 8.43 7.10 -5.41
CA GLU A 397 7.66 7.26 -6.64
C GLU A 397 7.77 8.68 -7.20
N VAL A 398 7.73 9.69 -6.34
CA VAL A 398 7.95 11.09 -6.74
C VAL A 398 9.36 11.28 -7.33
N LEU A 399 10.38 10.58 -6.81
CA LEU A 399 11.74 10.63 -7.36
C LEU A 399 11.84 10.18 -8.83
N ASN A 400 10.85 9.47 -9.36
CA ASN A 400 10.81 9.05 -10.77
C ASN A 400 10.38 10.18 -11.73
N VAL A 401 9.81 11.27 -11.22
CA VAL A 401 9.28 12.37 -12.04
C VAL A 401 9.87 13.75 -11.73
N LEU A 402 10.70 13.85 -10.69
CA LEU A 402 11.48 15.05 -10.43
C LEU A 402 12.73 15.07 -11.31
N ALA A 403 13.08 16.25 -11.82
CA ALA A 403 14.38 16.50 -12.43
C ALA A 403 15.48 16.49 -11.34
N ASP A 404 16.69 16.08 -11.72
CA ASP A 404 17.87 16.04 -10.84
C ASP A 404 18.35 17.42 -10.38
#